data_AF-A0A940QXL8-F1
#
_entry.id   AF-A0A940QXL8-F1
#
_cell.length_a   1.000
_cell.length_b   1.000
_cell.length_c   1.000
_cell.angle_alpha   90.00
_cell.angle_beta   90.00
_cell.angle_gamma   90.00
#
_symmetry.space_group_name_H-M   'P 1'
#
loop_
_entity.id
_entity.type
_entity.pdbx_description
1 polymer ?
#
loop_
_entity_poly.entity_id
_entity_poly.type
_entity_poly.pdbx_seq_one_letter_code
_entity_poly.pdbx_strand_id
1 'polypeptide(L)'
;MSIDFNKIPSPCYVIDEVLLRNNLGLIKQVKEGAKVDILVSFKAFSNWGVFPIFKEYGFGASASSLNEARLAFEELGVRAHT
;
A
#
# COMPACT_ATOMS: atom_id res chain seq x y z
N MET A 1 -4.07 -15.24 12.90
CA MET A 1 -3.85 -15.10 14.35
C MET A 1 -4.46 -13.76 14.75
N SER A 2 -5.26 -13.67 15.80
CA SER A 2 -5.89 -12.40 16.20
C SER A 2 -4.88 -11.46 16.85
N ILE A 3 -4.94 -10.17 16.53
CA ILE A 3 -4.09 -9.14 17.14
C ILE A 3 -4.48 -8.97 18.62
N ASP A 4 -3.51 -9.07 19.52
CA ASP A 4 -3.71 -8.80 20.95
C ASP A 4 -3.41 -7.32 21.24
N PHE A 5 -4.46 -6.49 21.24
CA PHE A 5 -4.33 -5.04 21.41
C PHE A 5 -3.78 -4.63 22.78
N ASN A 6 -3.83 -5.48 23.80
CA ASN A 6 -3.30 -5.15 25.14
C ASN A 6 -1.77 -5.12 25.19
N LYS A 7 -1.09 -5.71 24.20
CA LYS A 7 0.38 -5.76 24.10
C LYS A 7 0.97 -4.64 23.26
N ILE A 8 0.14 -3.81 22.63
CA ILE A 8 0.58 -2.77 21.71
C ILE A 8 0.62 -1.42 22.45
N PRO A 9 1.70 -0.64 22.34
CA PRO A 9 1.80 0.66 23.01
C PRO A 9 0.75 1.64 22.49
N SER A 10 0.15 2.42 23.39
CA SER A 10 -0.82 3.45 23.05
C SER A 10 -0.26 4.85 23.33
N PRO A 11 -0.47 5.84 22.44
CA PRO A 11 -1.23 5.76 21.18
C PRO A 11 -0.38 5.27 19.99
N CYS A 12 -0.96 4.44 19.13
CA CYS A 12 -0.37 4.10 17.83
C CYS A 12 -1.46 3.73 16.80
N TYR A 13 -1.07 3.69 15.53
CA TYR A 13 -1.88 3.10 14.47
C TYR A 13 -1.48 1.64 14.26
N VAL A 14 -2.47 0.76 14.19
CA VAL A 14 -2.26 -0.67 13.96
C VAL A 14 -2.79 -1.03 12.57
N ILE A 15 -1.96 -1.66 11.75
CA ILE A 15 -2.37 -2.23 10.47
C ILE A 15 -2.55 -3.72 10.66
N ASP A 16 -3.77 -4.22 10.46
CA ASP A 16 -4.03 -5.65 10.38
C ASP A 16 -3.67 -6.15 8.98
N GLU A 17 -2.60 -6.96 8.92
CA GLU A 17 -2.10 -7.51 7.66
C GLU A 17 -3.13 -8.40 6.96
N VAL A 18 -3.94 -9.18 7.69
CA VAL A 18 -4.94 -10.07 7.08
C VAL A 18 -6.01 -9.23 6.39
N LEU A 19 -6.51 -8.19 7.05
CA LEU A 19 -7.49 -7.28 6.46
C LEU A 19 -6.88 -6.46 5.30
N LEU A 20 -5.64 -6.01 5.42
CA LEU A 20 -4.92 -5.32 4.34
C LEU A 20 -4.82 -6.22 3.10
N ARG A 21 -4.37 -7.47 3.25
CA ARG A 21 -4.24 -8.43 2.14
C ARG A 21 -5.56 -8.77 1.49
N ASN A 22 -6.64 -8.88 2.27
CA ASN A 22 -8.00 -9.09 1.74
C ASN A 22 -8.44 -7.90 0.87
N ASN A 23 -8.20 -6.67 1.33
CA ASN A 23 -8.50 -5.46 0.57
C ASN A 23 -7.68 -5.39 -0.72
N LEU A 24 -6.36 -5.61 -0.65
CA LEU A 24 -5.49 -5.62 -1.82
C LEU A 24 -5.86 -6.73 -2.81
N GLY A 25 -6.31 -7.88 -2.31
CA GLY A 25 -6.82 -8.98 -3.13
C GLY A 25 -8.06 -8.57 -3.93
N LEU A 26 -9.01 -7.90 -3.29
CA LEU A 26 -10.21 -7.37 -3.97
C LEU A 26 -9.83 -6.31 -5.02
N ILE A 27 -8.93 -5.39 -4.70
CA ILE A 27 -8.46 -4.36 -5.63
C ILE A 27 -7.76 -5.00 -6.84
N LYS A 28 -6.96 -6.05 -6.62
CA LYS A 28 -6.32 -6.81 -7.70
C LYS A 28 -7.34 -7.52 -8.58
N GLN A 29 -8.38 -8.13 -8.01
CA GLN A 29 -9.46 -8.72 -8.80
C GLN A 29 -10.14 -7.69 -9.71
N VAL A 30 -10.36 -6.47 -9.22
CA VAL A 30 -10.89 -5.37 -10.04
C VAL A 30 -9.90 -4.96 -11.14
N LYS A 31 -8.61 -4.79 -10.81
CA LYS A 31 -7.53 -4.50 -11.77
C LYS A 31 -7.56 -5.49 -12.95
N GLU A 32 -7.57 -6.79 -12.63
CA GLU A 32 -7.53 -7.88 -13.60
C GLU A 32 -8.84 -8.00 -14.40
N GLY A 33 -9.99 -7.92 -13.73
CA GLY A 33 -11.30 -8.04 -14.37
C GLY A 33 -11.61 -6.88 -15.32
N ALA A 34 -11.20 -5.66 -14.96
CA ALA A 34 -11.39 -4.48 -15.79
C ALA A 34 -10.26 -4.25 -16.80
N LYS A 35 -9.14 -4.99 -16.71
CA LYS A 35 -7.94 -4.83 -17.54
C LYS A 35 -7.38 -3.40 -17.51
N VAL A 36 -7.35 -2.82 -16.32
CA VAL A 36 -6.81 -1.48 -16.06
C VAL A 36 -5.64 -1.55 -15.10
N ASP A 37 -4.81 -0.51 -15.08
CA ASP A 37 -3.84 -0.33 -14.01
C ASP A 37 -4.45 0.46 -12.85
N ILE A 38 -4.08 0.06 -11.63
CA ILE A 38 -4.45 0.74 -10.39
C ILE A 38 -3.16 1.19 -9.71
N LEU A 39 -3.18 2.43 -9.24
CA LEU A 39 -2.06 3.10 -8.59
C LEU A 39 -2.39 3.36 -7.12
N VAL A 40 -1.43 3.13 -6.23
CA VAL A 40 -1.53 3.62 -4.84
C VAL A 40 -1.30 5.13 -4.82
N SER A 41 -2.12 5.87 -4.07
CA SER A 41 -2.00 7.32 -3.94
C SER A 41 -1.31 7.68 -2.61
N PHE A 42 -0.09 8.23 -2.68
CA PHE A 42 0.71 8.46 -1.47
C PHE A 42 0.21 9.58 -0.56
N LYS A 43 -0.57 10.53 -1.10
CA LYS A 43 -1.32 11.49 -0.29
C LYS A 43 -2.30 10.82 0.69
N ALA A 44 -2.76 9.61 0.37
CA ALA A 44 -3.68 8.84 1.22
C ALA A 44 -2.96 7.77 2.04
N PHE A 45 -1.92 7.15 1.49
CA PHE A 45 -1.20 6.06 2.15
C PHE A 45 0.28 6.04 1.79
N SER A 46 1.15 6.37 2.74
CA SER A 46 2.60 6.42 2.57
C SER A 46 3.37 5.63 3.64
N ASN A 47 2.73 4.67 4.31
CA ASN A 47 3.42 3.82 5.30
C ASN A 47 4.28 2.75 4.59
N TRP A 48 5.52 3.12 4.27
CA TRP A 48 6.41 2.30 3.45
C TRP A 48 6.82 0.96 4.09
N GLY A 49 6.71 0.83 5.42
CA GLY A 49 7.01 -0.43 6.12
C GLY A 49 6.18 -1.62 5.62
N VAL A 50 5.00 -1.38 5.03
CA VAL A 50 4.14 -2.44 4.46
C VAL A 50 4.23 -2.53 2.93
N PHE A 51 5.04 -1.72 2.27
CA PHE A 51 5.19 -1.78 0.81
C PHE A 51 5.69 -3.12 0.26
N PRO A 52 6.49 -3.94 0.98
CA PRO A 52 6.76 -5.32 0.55
C PRO A 52 5.49 -6.12 0.24
N ILE A 53 4.41 -5.92 1.01
CA ILE A 53 3.11 -6.56 0.76
C ILE A 53 2.48 -5.99 -0.51
N PHE A 54 2.48 -4.66 -0.69
CA PHE A 54 1.91 -4.02 -1.90
C PHE A 54 2.58 -4.50 -3.20
N LYS A 55 3.90 -4.75 -3.17
CA LYS A 55 4.65 -5.27 -4.33
C LYS A 55 4.12 -6.62 -4.82
N GLU A 56 3.60 -7.47 -3.94
CA GLU A 56 3.01 -8.77 -4.30
C GLU A 56 1.76 -8.63 -5.20
N TYR A 57 1.11 -7.47 -5.20
CA TYR A 57 -0.14 -7.22 -5.95
C TYR A 57 0.07 -6.43 -7.26
N GLY A 58 1.29 -5.93 -7.53
CA GLY A 58 1.63 -5.32 -8.81
C GLY A 58 0.93 -3.98 -9.10
N PHE A 59 0.87 -3.10 -8.10
CA PHE A 59 0.36 -1.73 -8.25
C PHE A 59 1.47 -0.73 -8.56
N GLY A 60 1.18 0.25 -9.41
CA GLY A 60 2.03 1.44 -9.56
C GLY A 60 1.77 2.45 -8.45
N ALA A 61 2.40 3.62 -8.51
CA ALA A 61 2.18 4.71 -7.56
C ALA A 61 1.82 6.02 -8.26
N SER A 62 1.00 6.82 -7.60
CA SER A 62 0.79 8.22 -7.93
C SER A 62 1.38 9.10 -6.85
N ALA A 63 2.13 10.12 -7.28
CA ALA A 63 2.79 11.09 -6.41
C ALA A 63 2.32 12.51 -6.73
N SER A 64 2.20 13.31 -5.69
CA SER A 64 1.82 14.73 -5.70
C SER A 64 2.93 15.65 -5.18
N SER A 65 4.08 15.09 -4.82
CA SER A 65 5.29 15.83 -4.43
C SER A 65 6.57 15.10 -4.85
N LEU A 66 7.69 15.83 -4.85
CA LEU A 66 9.01 15.25 -5.12
C LEU A 66 9.35 14.13 -4.12
N ASN A 67 9.00 14.30 -2.85
CA ASN A 67 9.27 13.31 -1.81
C ASN A 67 8.43 12.04 -2.01
N GLU A 68 7.17 12.17 -2.43
CA GLU A 68 6.33 11.02 -2.78
C GLU A 68 6.86 10.29 -4.03
N ALA A 69 7.37 11.04 -5.02
CA ALA A 69 7.97 10.43 -6.21
C ALA A 69 9.26 9.66 -5.85
N ARG A 70 10.07 10.20 -4.93
CA ARG A 70 11.24 9.50 -4.38
C ARG A 70 10.84 8.26 -3.58
N LEU A 71 9.82 8.35 -2.74
CA LEU A 71 9.28 7.22 -1.98
C LEU A 71 8.82 6.09 -2.91
N ALA A 72 8.20 6.41 -4.05
CA ALA A 72 7.76 5.42 -5.03
C ALA A 72 8.96 4.63 -5.57
N PHE A 73 10.03 5.35 -5.89
CA PHE A 73 11.23 4.79 -6.45
C PHE A 73 12.05 3.99 -5.44
N GLU A 74 12.32 4.57 -4.27
CA GLU A 74 13.20 4.01 -3.24
C GLU A 74 12.53 2.83 -2.51
N GLU A 75 11.27 2.97 -2.09
CA GLU A 75 10.60 1.99 -1.22
C GLU A 75 9.68 1.03 -1.97
N LEU A 76 8.89 1.54 -2.92
CA LEU A 76 7.96 0.71 -3.71
C LEU A 76 8.61 0.12 -4.97
N GLY A 77 9.76 0.64 -5.41
CA GLY A 77 10.50 0.13 -6.56
C GLY A 77 9.84 0.41 -7.92
N VAL A 78 8.94 1.40 -7.98
CA VAL A 78 8.19 1.78 -9.19
C VAL A 78 8.42 3.26 -9.51
N ARG A 79 8.29 3.62 -10.79
CA ARG A 79 8.22 5.04 -11.17
C ARG A 79 6.85 5.59 -10.79
N ALA A 80 6.81 6.79 -10.24
CA ALA A 80 5.55 7.47 -9.99
C ALA A 80 4.89 7.92 -11.31
N HIS A 81 3.57 7.82 -11.37
CA HIS A 81 2.72 8.32 -12.45
C HIS A 81 1.95 9.55 -11.97
N THR A 82 1.90 10.60 -12.80
CA THR A 82 1.09 11.81 -12.57
C THR A 82 -0.26 11.71 -13.25
#